data_AF-A0A7W2T1M0-F1
#
_entry.id   AF-A0A7W2T1M0-F1
#
_cell.length_a   1.000
_cell.length_b   1.000
_cell.length_c   1.000
_cell.angle_alpha   90.00
_cell.angle_beta   90.00
_cell.angle_gamma   90.00
#
_symmetry.space_group_name_H-M   'P 1'
#
loop_
_entity.id
_entity.type
_entity.pdbx_description
1 polymer ?
#
loop_
_entity_poly.entity_id
_entity_poly.type
_entity_poly.pdbx_seq_one_letter_code
_entity_poly.pdbx_strand_id
1 'polypeptide(L)'
;MKLTSFQSKILIALISLFLLSAVIYFYSSQETTLPKMTVQEKKARFKELIIPAVNEVYAELMEQYQDVSASLKSGDNIEEIEELKVEYKAKSDAELLMALKPHPKSIAIAQAAMESSWATSRFFREAYNIFGVWSFDEDEPRIAALQKRGDKTIWVKEYSSVKASVRDYYRTIARSTAFKEFRKLKMKTDDPFALVKKLDRYSEKGAEYGHELTSIIKFNKFHKLKEVNTED
;
A
#
# COMPACT_ATOMS: atom_id res chain seq x y z
N MET A 1 -19.26 -16.16 -53.94
CA MET A 1 -18.59 -14.90 -54.35
C MET A 1 -17.10 -15.03 -54.04
N LYS A 2 -16.20 -14.97 -55.03
CA LYS A 2 -14.75 -15.09 -54.80
C LYS A 2 -14.21 -13.74 -54.33
N LEU A 3 -13.46 -13.73 -53.22
CA LEU A 3 -12.76 -12.55 -52.73
C LEU A 3 -11.70 -12.12 -53.74
N THR A 4 -11.54 -10.82 -53.94
CA THR A 4 -10.43 -10.27 -54.73
C THR A 4 -9.11 -10.43 -53.96
N SER A 5 -7.97 -10.44 -54.68
CA SER A 5 -6.64 -10.56 -54.05
C SER A 5 -6.40 -9.51 -52.95
N PHE A 6 -6.93 -8.29 -53.13
CA PHE A 6 -6.85 -7.22 -52.14
C PHE A 6 -7.71 -7.51 -50.89
N GLN A 7 -8.94 -7.98 -51.07
CA GLN A 7 -9.81 -8.37 -49.95
C GLN A 7 -9.25 -9.58 -49.18
N SER A 8 -8.62 -10.53 -49.87
CA SER A 8 -7.93 -11.65 -49.22
C SER A 8 -6.76 -11.19 -48.34
N LYS A 9 -5.96 -10.20 -48.78
CA LYS A 9 -4.86 -9.64 -47.99
C LYS A 9 -5.35 -8.89 -46.74
N ILE A 10 -6.44 -8.12 -46.86
CA ILE A 10 -7.07 -7.43 -45.72
C ILE A 10 -7.60 -8.46 -44.70
N LEU A 11 -8.28 -9.50 -45.19
CA LEU A 11 -8.83 -10.54 -44.33
C LEU A 11 -7.73 -11.28 -43.56
N ILE A 12 -6.61 -11.60 -44.22
CA ILE A 12 -5.45 -12.22 -43.57
C ILE A 12 -4.87 -11.30 -42.50
N ALA A 13 -4.68 -10.00 -42.79
CA ALA A 13 -4.16 -9.04 -41.82
C ALA A 13 -5.06 -8.90 -40.57
N LEU A 14 -6.39 -8.87 -40.76
CA LEU A 14 -7.35 -8.81 -39.65
C LEU A 14 -7.33 -10.09 -38.80
N ILE A 15 -7.21 -11.26 -39.42
CA ILE A 15 -7.08 -12.54 -38.71
C ILE A 15 -5.77 -12.57 -37.91
N SER A 16 -4.66 -12.12 -38.49
CA SER A 16 -3.38 -12.03 -37.80
C SER A 16 -3.43 -11.08 -36.61
N LEU A 17 -4.09 -9.92 -36.75
CA LEU A 17 -4.25 -8.95 -35.65
C LEU A 17 -5.15 -9.53 -34.54
N PHE A 18 -6.24 -10.21 -34.91
CA PHE A 18 -7.10 -10.89 -33.95
C PHE A 18 -6.34 -12.00 -33.20
N LEU A 19 -5.59 -12.86 -33.90
CA LEU A 19 -4.77 -13.89 -33.28
C LEU A 19 -3.72 -13.30 -32.35
N LEU A 20 -3.05 -12.21 -32.76
CA LEU A 20 -2.09 -11.51 -31.90
C LEU A 20 -2.78 -10.96 -30.63
N SER A 21 -3.94 -10.33 -30.77
CA SER A 21 -4.73 -9.84 -29.63
C SER A 21 -5.22 -10.98 -28.72
N ALA A 22 -5.60 -12.12 -29.30
CA ALA A 22 -6.04 -13.30 -28.56
C ALA A 22 -4.88 -13.97 -27.82
N VAL A 23 -3.67 -13.99 -28.41
CA VAL A 23 -2.44 -14.45 -27.76
C VAL A 23 -2.06 -13.50 -26.62
N ILE A 24 -2.09 -12.18 -26.84
CA ILE A 24 -1.86 -11.19 -25.78
C ILE A 24 -2.88 -11.35 -24.65
N TYR A 25 -4.16 -11.51 -24.98
CA TYR A 25 -5.22 -11.77 -24.02
C TYR A 25 -4.97 -13.07 -23.24
N PHE A 26 -4.63 -14.16 -23.93
CA PHE A 26 -4.32 -15.45 -23.31
C PHE A 26 -3.14 -15.36 -22.34
N TYR A 27 -2.04 -14.70 -22.75
CA TYR A 27 -0.89 -14.47 -21.87
C TYR A 27 -1.21 -13.53 -20.71
N SER A 28 -2.05 -12.51 -20.93
CA SER A 28 -2.51 -11.61 -19.84
C SER A 28 -3.47 -12.30 -18.86
N SER A 29 -4.18 -13.34 -19.31
CA SER A 29 -5.16 -14.09 -18.52
C SER A 29 -4.56 -15.24 -17.72
N GLN A 30 -3.30 -15.58 -17.96
CA GLN A 30 -2.57 -16.54 -17.15
C GLN A 30 -2.28 -15.93 -15.79
N GLU A 31 -3.10 -16.24 -14.79
CA GLU A 31 -2.73 -16.00 -13.40
C GLU A 31 -1.40 -16.71 -13.15
N THR A 32 -0.35 -15.96 -12.82
CA THR A 32 0.88 -16.57 -12.33
C THR A 32 0.50 -17.32 -11.07
N THR A 33 0.44 -18.65 -11.10
CA THR A 33 0.12 -19.39 -9.88
C THR A 33 1.36 -19.35 -9.00
N LEU A 34 1.21 -18.89 -7.76
CA LEU A 34 2.32 -18.96 -6.83
C LEU A 34 2.70 -20.43 -6.62
N PRO A 35 4.00 -20.77 -6.56
CA PRO A 35 4.40 -22.10 -6.18
C PRO A 35 3.81 -22.44 -4.81
N LYS A 36 3.47 -23.71 -4.60
CA LYS A 36 2.99 -24.19 -3.31
C LYS A 36 4.11 -23.98 -2.27
N MET A 37 3.83 -23.17 -1.26
CA MET A 37 4.76 -22.83 -0.17
C MET A 37 4.15 -23.17 1.19
N THR A 38 5.01 -23.59 2.11
CA THR A 38 4.72 -23.68 3.55
C THR A 38 4.45 -22.29 4.14
N VAL A 39 3.85 -22.25 5.33
CA VAL A 39 3.60 -20.98 6.04
C VAL A 39 4.91 -20.25 6.34
N GLN A 40 5.97 -20.99 6.66
CA GLN A 40 7.29 -20.46 6.98
C GLN A 40 7.94 -19.79 5.76
N GLU A 41 7.90 -20.44 4.59
CA GLU A 41 8.41 -19.87 3.33
C GLU A 41 7.65 -18.61 2.92
N LYS A 42 6.31 -18.62 3.02
CA LYS A 42 5.48 -17.44 2.77
C LYS A 42 5.90 -16.26 3.66
N LYS A 43 6.12 -16.52 4.95
CA LYS A 43 6.56 -15.50 5.91
C LYS A 43 7.98 -15.01 5.65
N ALA A 44 8.89 -15.89 5.22
CA ALA A 44 10.26 -15.50 4.86
C ALA A 44 10.26 -14.57 3.64
N ARG A 45 9.61 -14.98 2.55
CA ARG A 45 9.45 -14.16 1.34
C ARG A 45 8.75 -12.84 1.63
N PHE A 46 7.70 -12.85 2.46
CA PHE A 46 7.02 -11.63 2.89
C PHE A 46 8.00 -10.64 3.55
N LYS A 47 8.88 -11.12 4.45
CA LYS A 47 9.85 -10.26 5.14
C LYS A 47 10.82 -9.63 4.16
N GLU A 48 11.35 -10.41 3.22
CA GLU A 48 12.29 -9.94 2.18
C GLU A 48 11.68 -8.84 1.30
N LEU A 49 10.40 -8.97 0.95
CA LEU A 49 9.71 -8.01 0.09
C LEU A 49 9.26 -6.75 0.83
N ILE A 50 8.72 -6.90 2.04
CA ILE A 50 7.99 -5.82 2.72
C ILE A 50 8.86 -5.03 3.70
N ILE A 51 9.75 -5.69 4.46
CA ILE A 51 10.50 -5.01 5.52
C ILE A 51 11.42 -3.92 4.97
N PRO A 52 12.20 -4.14 3.89
CA PRO A 52 13.04 -3.10 3.32
C PRO A 52 12.23 -1.87 2.88
N ALA A 53 11.11 -2.08 2.17
CA ALA A 53 10.24 -1.01 1.72
C ALA A 53 9.62 -0.22 2.89
N VAL A 54 9.21 -0.90 3.96
CA VAL A 54 8.71 -0.22 5.18
C VAL A 54 9.80 0.55 5.89
N ASN A 55 11.01 0.00 6.00
CA ASN A 55 12.14 0.69 6.64
C ASN A 55 12.49 1.97 5.89
N GLU A 56 12.61 1.89 4.56
CA GLU A 56 12.98 3.02 3.71
C GLU A 56 11.93 4.14 3.76
N VAL A 57 10.65 3.80 3.57
CA VAL A 57 9.57 4.81 3.66
C VAL A 57 9.46 5.38 5.07
N TYR A 58 9.66 4.57 6.11
CA TYR A 58 9.64 5.08 7.49
C TYR A 58 10.77 6.07 7.74
N ALA A 59 11.98 5.81 7.24
CA ALA A 59 13.12 6.70 7.37
C ALA A 59 12.85 8.04 6.70
N GLU A 60 12.39 8.03 5.43
CA GLU A 60 12.02 9.24 4.68
C GLU A 60 10.95 10.08 5.41
N LEU A 61 9.91 9.42 5.93
CA LEU A 61 8.82 10.12 6.64
C LEU A 61 9.28 10.64 8.01
N MET A 62 10.20 9.97 8.67
CA MET A 62 10.75 10.41 9.94
C MET A 62 11.66 11.61 9.76
N GLU A 63 12.50 11.60 8.72
CA GLU A 63 13.34 12.72 8.31
C GLU A 63 12.46 13.95 8.00
N GLN A 64 11.44 13.80 7.14
CA GLN A 64 10.48 14.87 6.84
C GLN A 64 9.81 15.43 8.11
N TYR A 65 9.41 14.55 9.04
CA TYR A 65 8.83 14.98 10.31
C TYR A 65 9.82 15.79 11.16
N GLN A 66 11.09 15.38 11.22
CA GLN A 66 12.13 16.06 11.98
C GLN A 66 12.46 17.44 11.38
N ASP A 67 12.60 17.52 10.06
CA ASP A 67 12.90 18.76 9.34
C ASP A 67 11.79 19.79 9.48
N VAL A 68 10.53 19.37 9.31
CA VAL A 68 9.36 20.24 9.53
C VAL A 68 9.26 20.65 11.00
N SER A 69 9.55 19.74 11.94
CA SER A 69 9.55 20.08 13.36
C SER A 69 10.65 21.09 13.72
N ALA A 70 11.79 21.07 13.06
CA ALA A 70 12.87 22.04 13.24
C ALA A 70 12.49 23.39 12.63
N SER A 71 12.01 23.39 11.38
CA SER A 71 11.58 24.60 10.65
C SER A 71 10.48 25.37 11.40
N LEU A 72 9.51 24.65 11.97
CA LEU A 72 8.46 25.26 12.82
C LEU A 72 9.01 25.93 14.09
N LYS A 73 10.15 25.48 14.63
CA LYS A 73 10.78 26.09 15.81
C LYS A 73 11.63 27.31 15.47
N SER A 74 12.31 27.28 14.32
CA SER A 74 13.15 28.39 13.86
C SER A 74 12.33 29.48 13.16
N GLY A 75 11.14 29.17 12.65
CA GLY A 75 10.32 30.08 11.86
C GLY A 75 10.70 30.13 10.39
N ASP A 76 11.44 29.13 9.90
CA ASP A 76 11.86 29.01 8.49
C ASP A 76 10.86 28.18 7.67
N ASN A 77 11.02 28.21 6.34
CA ASN A 77 10.26 27.37 5.39
C ASN A 77 8.72 27.47 5.53
N ILE A 78 8.22 28.66 5.89
CA ILE A 78 6.79 28.88 6.15
C ILE A 78 5.92 28.51 4.94
N GLU A 79 6.36 28.84 3.72
CA GLU A 79 5.62 28.51 2.49
C GLU A 79 5.45 27.00 2.30
N GLU A 80 6.54 26.23 2.42
CA GLU A 80 6.50 24.76 2.34
C GLU A 80 5.63 24.14 3.46
N ILE A 81 5.68 24.70 4.67
CA ILE A 81 4.84 24.27 5.79
C ILE A 81 3.35 24.49 5.48
N GLU A 82 2.98 25.62 4.89
CA GLU A 82 1.58 25.89 4.50
C GLU A 82 1.12 24.95 3.37
N GLU A 83 1.97 24.65 2.39
CA GLU A 83 1.68 23.65 1.37
C GLU A 83 1.45 22.27 1.98
N LEU A 84 2.30 21.85 2.92
CA LEU A 84 2.15 20.59 3.65
C LEU A 84 0.86 20.56 4.49
N LYS A 85 0.45 21.68 5.10
CA LYS A 85 -0.85 21.75 5.81
C LYS A 85 -2.01 21.49 4.86
N VAL A 86 -1.99 22.09 3.67
CA VAL A 86 -3.01 21.85 2.63
C VAL A 86 -3.00 20.39 2.18
N GLU A 87 -1.82 19.86 1.89
CA GLU A 87 -1.65 18.47 1.47
C GLU A 87 -2.19 17.50 2.53
N TYR A 88 -1.76 17.63 3.78
CA TYR A 88 -2.14 16.73 4.87
C TYR A 88 -3.49 17.06 5.52
N LYS A 89 -4.19 18.11 5.02
CA LYS A 89 -5.46 18.60 5.56
C LYS A 89 -5.38 18.98 7.05
N ALA A 90 -4.23 19.53 7.46
CA ALA A 90 -3.97 19.96 8.83
C ALA A 90 -4.37 21.43 9.02
N LYS A 91 -4.99 21.77 10.16
CA LYS A 91 -5.44 23.14 10.45
C LYS A 91 -4.47 23.94 11.33
N SER A 92 -3.42 23.30 11.83
CA SER A 92 -2.42 23.89 12.70
C SER A 92 -1.10 23.12 12.62
N ASP A 93 -0.02 23.72 13.08
CA ASP A 93 1.31 23.10 13.15
C ASP A 93 1.28 21.79 13.94
N ALA A 94 0.53 21.78 15.05
CA ALA A 94 0.34 20.58 15.85
C ALA A 94 -0.40 19.47 15.09
N GLU A 95 -1.42 19.82 14.30
CA GLU A 95 -2.10 18.84 13.44
C GLU A 95 -1.20 18.34 12.31
N LEU A 96 -0.33 19.20 11.75
CA LEU A 96 0.64 18.81 10.74
C LEU A 96 1.67 17.83 11.29
N LEU A 97 2.28 18.14 12.44
CA LEU A 97 3.25 17.25 13.09
C LEU A 97 2.63 15.89 13.46
N MET A 98 1.37 15.89 13.93
CA MET A 98 0.60 14.67 14.13
C MET A 98 0.37 13.88 12.83
N ALA A 99 0.18 14.55 11.70
CA ALA A 99 0.06 13.89 10.39
C ALA A 99 1.39 13.26 9.96
N LEU A 100 2.48 14.03 10.01
CA LEU A 100 3.78 13.65 9.47
C LEU A 100 4.50 12.54 10.25
N LYS A 101 4.50 12.55 11.60
CA LYS A 101 5.26 11.56 12.40
C LYS A 101 4.89 10.12 12.01
N PRO A 102 5.72 9.28 11.38
CA PRO A 102 5.27 7.94 11.00
C PRO A 102 4.98 7.08 12.24
N HIS A 103 4.00 6.18 12.14
CA HIS A 103 3.68 5.22 13.20
C HIS A 103 4.67 4.03 13.19
N PRO A 104 4.84 3.29 14.30
CA PRO A 104 5.84 2.23 14.40
C PRO A 104 5.79 1.21 13.25
N LYS A 105 6.96 0.90 12.69
CA LYS A 105 7.14 -0.03 11.55
C LYS A 105 6.45 -1.38 11.77
N SER A 106 6.45 -1.88 13.01
CA SER A 106 5.80 -3.14 13.35
C SER A 106 4.29 -3.18 13.03
N ILE A 107 3.60 -2.04 13.13
CA ILE A 107 2.18 -1.95 12.79
C ILE A 107 2.01 -2.03 11.27
N ALA A 108 2.75 -1.22 10.50
CA ALA A 108 2.72 -1.24 9.04
C ALA A 108 3.04 -2.64 8.47
N ILE A 109 4.05 -3.32 9.02
CA ILE A 109 4.41 -4.69 8.64
C ILE A 109 3.29 -5.67 8.99
N ALA A 110 2.65 -5.55 10.16
CA ALA A 110 1.56 -6.43 10.55
C ALA A 110 0.31 -6.23 9.69
N GLN A 111 -0.04 -4.98 9.38
CA GLN A 111 -1.12 -4.66 8.45
C GLN A 111 -0.80 -5.21 7.06
N ALA A 112 0.41 -4.98 6.54
CA ALA A 112 0.82 -5.55 5.27
C ALA A 112 0.70 -7.08 5.24
N ALA A 113 1.10 -7.77 6.31
CA ALA A 113 0.96 -9.22 6.40
C ALA A 113 -0.50 -9.68 6.34
N MET A 114 -1.38 -8.97 7.04
CA MET A 114 -2.80 -9.28 7.11
C MET A 114 -3.53 -8.98 5.79
N GLU A 115 -3.35 -7.77 5.26
CA GLU A 115 -4.06 -7.28 4.07
C GLU A 115 -3.60 -7.97 2.78
N SER A 116 -2.31 -8.28 2.65
CA SER A 116 -1.76 -8.94 1.46
C SER A 116 -1.72 -10.47 1.54
N SER A 117 -2.28 -11.06 2.61
CA SER A 117 -2.14 -12.48 2.91
C SER A 117 -0.67 -12.93 2.88
N TRP A 118 0.20 -12.24 3.60
CA TRP A 118 1.65 -12.47 3.60
C TRP A 118 2.28 -12.35 2.21
N ALA A 119 1.94 -11.29 1.47
CA ALA A 119 2.44 -11.01 0.11
C ALA A 119 2.10 -12.12 -0.91
N THR A 120 0.98 -12.81 -0.71
CA THR A 120 0.50 -13.87 -1.63
C THR A 120 -0.80 -13.54 -2.36
N SER A 121 -1.51 -12.49 -1.96
CA SER A 121 -2.73 -12.06 -2.64
C SER A 121 -2.46 -11.72 -4.11
N ARG A 122 -3.45 -11.94 -4.99
CA ARG A 122 -3.36 -11.56 -6.41
C ARG A 122 -3.03 -10.07 -6.57
N PHE A 123 -3.71 -9.21 -5.82
CA PHE A 123 -3.50 -7.76 -5.88
C PHE A 123 -2.08 -7.33 -5.49
N PHE A 124 -1.44 -8.01 -4.54
CA PHE A 124 -0.03 -7.75 -4.27
C PHE A 124 0.87 -8.18 -5.45
N ARG A 125 0.60 -9.35 -6.04
CA ARG A 125 1.48 -9.94 -7.06
C ARG A 125 1.38 -9.25 -8.41
N GLU A 126 0.18 -8.82 -8.78
CA GLU A 126 -0.07 -8.22 -10.09
C GLU A 126 -0.08 -6.69 -10.06
N ALA A 127 -0.32 -6.07 -8.89
CA ALA A 127 -0.49 -4.63 -8.79
C ALA A 127 0.33 -3.97 -7.67
N TYR A 128 1.19 -4.72 -6.98
CA TYR A 128 1.89 -4.30 -5.76
C TYR A 128 0.98 -3.66 -4.70
N ASN A 129 -0.32 -3.95 -4.74
CA ASN A 129 -1.32 -3.35 -3.85
C ASN A 129 -1.42 -4.18 -2.58
N ILE A 130 -0.64 -3.78 -1.57
CA ILE A 130 -0.52 -4.48 -0.28
C ILE A 130 -1.80 -4.33 0.55
N PHE A 131 -2.43 -3.15 0.49
CA PHE A 131 -3.48 -2.71 1.42
C PHE A 131 -4.88 -2.70 0.80
N GLY A 132 -5.04 -3.29 -0.40
CA GLY A 132 -6.32 -3.39 -1.08
C GLY A 132 -6.93 -2.03 -1.45
N VAL A 133 -6.11 -1.04 -1.78
CA VAL A 133 -6.57 0.33 -2.09
C VAL A 133 -7.39 0.33 -3.38
N TRP A 134 -8.62 0.84 -3.29
CA TRP A 134 -9.51 0.97 -4.45
C TRP A 134 -9.07 2.12 -5.34
N SER A 135 -9.22 1.93 -6.64
CA SER A 135 -9.02 2.95 -7.64
C SER A 135 -10.37 3.43 -8.14
N PHE A 136 -10.63 4.73 -8.03
CA PHE A 136 -11.83 5.38 -8.57
C PHE A 136 -11.51 6.26 -9.77
N ASP A 137 -10.23 6.53 -10.00
CA ASP A 137 -9.72 7.27 -11.14
C ASP A 137 -9.52 6.28 -12.31
N GLU A 138 -9.97 6.64 -13.50
CA GLU A 138 -9.80 5.79 -14.69
C GLU A 138 -8.47 6.01 -15.39
N ASP A 139 -7.82 7.13 -15.10
CA ASP A 139 -6.57 7.55 -15.71
C ASP A 139 -5.34 7.04 -14.93
N GLU A 140 -5.53 6.47 -13.73
CA GLU A 140 -4.46 5.84 -12.96
C GLU A 140 -4.33 4.33 -13.24
N PRO A 141 -3.10 3.76 -13.18
CA PRO A 141 -2.91 2.32 -13.28
C PRO A 141 -3.77 1.55 -12.27
N ARG A 142 -4.53 0.56 -12.76
CA ARG A 142 -5.47 -0.22 -11.96
C ARG A 142 -5.77 -1.57 -12.59
N ILE A 143 -6.03 -2.56 -11.74
CA ILE A 143 -6.48 -3.90 -12.17
C ILE A 143 -7.88 -4.20 -11.64
N ALA A 144 -8.65 -4.99 -12.39
CA ALA A 144 -9.98 -5.40 -11.97
C ALA A 144 -9.91 -6.48 -10.88
N ALA A 145 -10.78 -6.35 -9.88
CA ALA A 145 -11.12 -7.47 -9.00
C ALA A 145 -11.85 -8.55 -9.80
N LEU A 146 -11.58 -9.82 -9.48
CA LEU A 146 -12.24 -10.95 -10.14
C LEU A 146 -13.73 -11.02 -9.82
N GLN A 147 -14.13 -10.47 -8.66
CA GLN A 147 -15.51 -10.41 -8.21
C GLN A 147 -16.09 -9.02 -8.45
N LYS A 148 -17.33 -8.98 -8.96
CA LYS A 148 -18.13 -7.76 -9.04
C LYS A 148 -18.85 -7.53 -7.72
N ARG A 149 -19.12 -6.26 -7.39
CA ARG A 149 -20.05 -5.89 -6.31
C ARG A 149 -21.37 -5.49 -6.93
N GLY A 150 -22.32 -6.43 -6.95
CA GLY A 150 -23.49 -6.32 -7.82
C GLY A 150 -23.04 -6.31 -9.28
N ASP A 151 -23.45 -5.29 -10.04
CA ASP A 151 -23.09 -5.16 -11.47
C ASP A 151 -21.78 -4.38 -11.71
N LYS A 152 -21.20 -3.78 -10.66
CA LYS A 152 -20.02 -2.93 -10.79
C LYS A 152 -18.73 -3.72 -10.62
N THR A 153 -17.80 -3.55 -11.56
CA THR A 153 -16.41 -3.97 -11.43
C THR A 153 -15.74 -3.13 -10.35
N ILE A 154 -15.09 -3.78 -9.39
CA ILE A 154 -14.21 -3.10 -8.43
C ILE A 154 -12.83 -2.99 -9.08
N TRP A 155 -12.27 -1.80 -9.10
CA TRP A 155 -10.91 -1.55 -9.52
C TRP A 155 -10.03 -1.33 -8.30
N VAL A 156 -8.86 -1.96 -8.31
CA VAL A 156 -7.83 -1.73 -7.29
C VAL A 156 -6.64 -1.05 -7.94
N LYS A 157 -6.05 -0.11 -7.19
CA LYS A 157 -4.91 0.66 -7.66
C LYS A 157 -3.71 -0.25 -7.94
N GLU A 158 -3.00 0.04 -9.01
CA GLU A 158 -1.71 -0.56 -9.33
C GLU A 158 -0.59 0.43 -8.97
N TYR A 159 0.41 -0.07 -8.26
CA TYR A 159 1.58 0.69 -7.85
C TYR A 159 2.79 0.26 -8.66
N SER A 160 3.73 1.17 -8.86
CA SER A 160 5.00 0.87 -9.53
C SER A 160 5.95 0.00 -8.70
N SER A 161 5.74 -0.07 -7.38
CA SER A 161 6.58 -0.84 -6.46
C SER A 161 5.91 -1.07 -5.11
N VAL A 162 6.45 -2.01 -4.33
CA VAL A 162 6.10 -2.21 -2.91
C VAL A 162 6.28 -0.90 -2.12
N LYS A 163 7.38 -0.18 -2.36
CA LYS A 163 7.67 1.12 -1.71
C LYS A 163 6.57 2.14 -1.98
N ALA A 164 6.09 2.24 -3.22
CA ALA A 164 5.01 3.15 -3.58
C ALA A 164 3.70 2.82 -2.85
N SER A 165 3.34 1.53 -2.76
CA SER A 165 2.15 1.10 -2.00
C SER A 165 2.28 1.41 -0.50
N VAL A 166 3.44 1.18 0.10
CA VAL A 166 3.72 1.52 1.51
C VAL A 166 3.61 3.03 1.75
N ARG A 167 4.16 3.87 0.85
CA ARG A 167 4.07 5.33 0.96
C ARG A 167 2.62 5.82 0.91
N ASP A 168 1.82 5.29 -0.02
CA ASP A 168 0.40 5.65 -0.14
C ASP A 168 -0.42 5.22 1.08
N TYR A 169 -0.09 4.07 1.67
CA TYR A 169 -0.67 3.63 2.95
C TYR A 169 -0.38 4.59 4.10
N TYR A 170 0.88 4.99 4.29
CA TYR A 170 1.23 5.97 5.34
C TYR A 170 0.51 7.31 5.11
N ARG A 171 0.46 7.77 3.86
CA ARG A 171 -0.26 8.99 3.45
C ARG A 171 -1.75 8.90 3.76
N THR A 172 -2.39 7.76 3.50
CA THR A 172 -3.80 7.53 3.78
C THR A 172 -4.09 7.66 5.28
N ILE A 173 -3.27 7.05 6.13
CA ILE A 173 -3.40 7.17 7.59
C ILE A 173 -3.12 8.60 8.07
N ALA A 174 -2.17 9.30 7.44
CA ALA A 174 -1.83 10.67 7.79
C ALA A 174 -2.99 11.65 7.52
N ARG A 175 -3.72 11.46 6.41
CA ARG A 175 -4.76 12.38 5.92
C ARG A 175 -6.18 12.10 6.43
N SER A 176 -6.51 10.84 6.72
CA SER A 176 -7.90 10.46 7.04
C SER A 176 -8.33 10.96 8.41
N THR A 177 -9.53 11.54 8.52
CA THR A 177 -10.09 11.98 9.80
C THR A 177 -10.40 10.81 10.75
N ALA A 178 -10.63 9.62 10.21
CA ALA A 178 -10.90 8.41 10.98
C ALA A 178 -9.75 8.03 11.93
N PHE A 179 -8.51 8.43 11.61
CA PHE A 179 -7.32 8.10 12.40
C PHE A 179 -6.81 9.27 13.25
N LYS A 180 -7.62 10.31 13.50
CA LYS A 180 -7.20 11.47 14.31
C LYS A 180 -6.74 11.06 15.72
N GLU A 181 -7.48 10.18 16.39
CA GLU A 181 -7.11 9.70 17.73
C GLU A 181 -5.88 8.80 17.72
N PHE A 182 -5.71 7.98 16.67
CA PHE A 182 -4.47 7.24 16.44
C PHE A 182 -3.28 8.17 16.28
N ARG A 183 -3.43 9.24 15.47
CA ARG A 183 -2.36 10.23 15.25
C ARG A 183 -1.99 11.00 16.51
N LYS A 184 -2.97 11.35 17.32
CA LYS A 184 -2.76 11.97 18.63
C LYS A 184 -2.02 11.05 19.60
N LEU A 185 -2.34 9.75 19.59
CA LEU A 185 -1.73 8.78 20.49
C LEU A 185 -0.27 8.49 20.13
N LYS A 186 0.09 8.37 18.85
CA LYS A 186 1.50 8.13 18.41
C LYS A 186 2.45 9.27 18.77
N MET A 187 1.94 10.47 19.09
CA MET A 187 2.77 11.55 19.62
C MET A 187 3.21 11.32 21.06
N LYS A 188 2.51 10.46 21.80
CA LYS A 188 2.73 10.22 23.24
C LYS A 188 3.41 8.88 23.52
N THR A 189 3.31 7.94 22.60
CA THR A 189 3.87 6.59 22.75
C THR A 189 4.14 5.98 21.39
N ASP A 190 5.21 5.20 21.31
CA ASP A 190 5.53 4.34 20.18
C ASP A 190 5.18 2.86 20.47
N ASP A 191 4.47 2.57 21.57
CA ASP A 191 3.98 1.22 21.89
C ASP A 191 2.94 0.75 20.85
N PRO A 192 3.28 -0.24 20.01
CA PRO A 192 2.34 -0.70 18.99
C PRO A 192 1.07 -1.30 19.59
N PHE A 193 1.12 -1.87 20.80
CA PHE A 193 -0.05 -2.52 21.42
C PHE A 193 -1.07 -1.51 21.96
N ALA A 194 -0.61 -0.33 22.37
CA ALA A 194 -1.49 0.80 22.66
C ALA A 194 -2.09 1.38 21.37
N LEU A 195 -1.27 1.52 20.33
CA LEU A 195 -1.66 2.18 19.08
C LEU A 195 -2.69 1.40 18.26
N VAL A 196 -2.54 0.08 18.13
CA VAL A 196 -3.49 -0.74 17.32
C VAL A 196 -4.93 -0.71 17.86
N LYS A 197 -5.13 -0.36 19.13
CA LYS A 197 -6.46 -0.15 19.72
C LYS A 197 -7.19 1.06 19.16
N LYS A 198 -6.51 1.94 18.42
CA LYS A 198 -7.08 3.13 17.75
C LYS A 198 -7.24 2.94 16.24
N LEU A 199 -7.17 1.69 15.75
CA LEU A 199 -7.38 1.32 14.35
C LEU A 199 -8.73 0.61 14.11
N ASP A 200 -9.67 0.76 15.04
CA ASP A 200 -11.03 0.19 14.96
C ASP A 200 -11.79 0.64 13.71
N ARG A 201 -11.51 1.85 13.21
CA ARG A 201 -12.11 2.37 11.98
C ARG A 201 -11.40 1.94 10.69
N TYR A 202 -10.33 1.15 10.78
CA TYR A 202 -9.61 0.67 9.61
C TYR A 202 -10.35 -0.49 8.92
N SER A 203 -11.07 -1.30 9.69
CA SER A 203 -11.77 -2.49 9.21
C SER A 203 -13.18 -2.57 9.77
N GLU A 204 -14.10 -3.19 9.03
CA GLU A 204 -15.45 -3.51 9.50
C GLU A 204 -15.44 -4.42 10.74
N LYS A 205 -14.32 -5.10 11.00
CA LYS A 205 -14.09 -5.89 12.22
C LYS A 205 -13.99 -5.06 13.51
N GLY A 206 -13.85 -3.74 13.43
CA GLY A 206 -13.79 -2.89 14.62
C GLY A 206 -12.62 -3.23 15.53
N ALA A 207 -12.90 -3.42 16.83
CA ALA A 207 -11.87 -3.73 17.84
C ALA A 207 -11.12 -5.05 17.58
N GLU A 208 -11.76 -6.04 16.96
CA GLU A 208 -11.15 -7.34 16.65
C GLU A 208 -9.93 -7.19 15.72
N TYR A 209 -9.97 -6.20 14.83
CA TYR A 209 -8.85 -5.85 13.98
C TYR A 209 -7.57 -5.53 14.79
N GLY A 210 -7.70 -4.78 15.88
CA GLY A 210 -6.59 -4.47 16.78
C GLY A 210 -6.05 -5.69 17.54
N HIS A 211 -6.92 -6.66 17.85
CA HIS A 211 -6.54 -7.93 18.49
C HIS A 211 -5.76 -8.84 17.53
N GLU A 212 -6.20 -8.94 16.28
CA GLU A 212 -5.49 -9.66 15.21
C GLU A 212 -4.10 -9.06 14.97
N LEU A 213 -4.00 -7.73 14.86
CA LEU A 213 -2.72 -7.04 14.71
C LEU A 213 -1.79 -7.28 15.91
N THR A 214 -2.31 -7.18 17.14
CA THR A 214 -1.54 -7.48 18.36
C THR A 214 -0.94 -8.89 18.29
N SER A 215 -1.73 -9.87 17.86
CA SER A 215 -1.32 -11.26 17.75
C SER A 215 -0.23 -11.45 16.69
N ILE A 216 -0.39 -10.82 15.52
CA ILE A 216 0.62 -10.85 14.44
C ILE A 216 1.94 -10.22 14.92
N ILE A 217 1.89 -9.05 15.57
CA ILE A 217 3.09 -8.34 16.06
C ILE A 217 3.82 -9.16 17.13
N LYS A 218 3.09 -9.79 18.06
CA LYS A 218 3.68 -10.62 19.12
C LYS A 218 4.29 -11.90 18.57
N PHE A 219 3.50 -12.68 17.83
CA PHE A 219 3.92 -14.00 17.34
C PHE A 219 5.15 -13.90 16.43
N ASN A 220 5.17 -12.91 15.53
CA ASN A 220 6.26 -12.75 14.58
C ASN A 220 7.39 -11.86 15.10
N LYS A 221 7.30 -11.39 16.36
CA LYS A 221 8.29 -10.53 17.02
C LYS A 221 8.63 -9.26 16.23
N PHE A 222 7.67 -8.71 15.49
CA PHE A 222 7.90 -7.51 14.67
C PHE A 222 8.29 -6.28 15.49
N HIS A 223 7.88 -6.22 16.76
CA HIS A 223 8.28 -5.20 17.72
C HIS A 223 9.78 -5.28 18.13
N LYS A 224 10.50 -6.34 17.75
CA LYS A 224 11.93 -6.55 18.04
C LYS A 224 12.83 -6.38 16.81
N LEU A 225 12.26 -6.07 15.64
CA LEU A 225 13.04 -5.81 14.45
C LEU A 225 13.87 -4.55 14.71
N LYS A 226 15.18 -4.74 14.90
CA LYS A 226 16.14 -3.63 14.96
C LYS A 226 16.26 -3.02 13.56
N GLU A 227 16.60 -1.74 13.50
CA GLU A 227 17.03 -1.12 12.26
C GLU A 227 18.27 -1.89 11.79
N VAL A 228 18.13 -2.59 10.67
CA VAL A 228 19.30 -3.12 9.97
C VAL A 228 19.82 -1.92 9.19
N ASN A 229 20.78 -1.20 9.77
CA ASN A 229 21.59 -0.27 9.00
C ASN A 229 22.36 -1.12 8.00
N THR A 230 21.99 -1.01 6.73
CA THR A 230 22.75 -1.58 5.62
C THR A 230 23.90 -0.64 5.32
N GLU A 231 24.95 -0.74 6.13
CA GLU A 231 26.31 -0.32 5.80
C GLU A 231 27.23 -1.47 6.23
N ASP A 232 27.55 -2.32 5.26
CA ASP A 232 28.75 -3.16 5.20
C ASP A 232 29.24 -3.13 3.75
#